data_AF-A0A4Z1KY71-F1
#
_entry.id   AF-A0A4Z1KY71-F1
#
_cell.length_a   1.000
_cell.length_b   1.000
_cell.length_c   1.000
_cell.angle_alpha   90.00
_cell.angle_beta   90.00
_cell.angle_gamma   90.00
#
_symmetry.space_group_name_H-M   'P 1'
#
loop_
_entity.id
_entity.type
_entity.pdbx_description
1 polymer ?
#
loop_
_entity_poly.entity_id
_entity_poly.type
_entity_poly.pdbx_seq_one_letter_code
_entity_poly.pdbx_strand_id
1 'polypeptide(L)'
;MAADIAELLNHENIEKVDAVGHDFGSLFLSQLINYHPTRFHSSTFSAVPYAPPGMRFDLYLSKNEGSKDSVKADSFYSLMYGSEEDTTKRFYALGALPASLKENHIAPPPTWQIPLHVSNRSQIFSDSSFRGPRNWYRCRYGQGLGIEKEKEDKLDPRIPCRALFIEQYHKSVVRMESVSKHMELFAKDFLLQRWVLQAIGCTLKRRVRLMSFWKSFSRGN
;
A
#
# COMPACT_ATOMS: atom_id res chain seq x y z
N MET A 1 2.41 -1.88 15.94
CA MET A 1 1.37 -2.19 14.93
C MET A 1 1.13 -3.68 14.73
N ALA A 2 2.11 -4.51 14.32
CA ALA A 2 1.84 -5.95 14.20
C ALA A 2 1.36 -6.56 15.54
N ALA A 3 2.05 -6.24 16.64
CA ALA A 3 1.61 -6.59 18.00
C ALA A 3 0.21 -6.01 18.32
N ASP A 4 -0.02 -4.73 18.04
CA ASP A 4 -1.31 -4.06 18.30
C ASP A 4 -2.49 -4.75 17.60
N ILE A 5 -2.29 -5.22 16.35
CA ILE A 5 -3.32 -5.98 15.63
C ILE A 5 -3.51 -7.36 16.25
N ALA A 6 -2.43 -8.05 16.63
CA ALA A 6 -2.53 -9.34 17.31
C ALA A 6 -3.25 -9.24 18.66
N GLU A 7 -2.99 -8.18 19.42
CA GLU A 7 -3.68 -7.85 20.67
C GLU A 7 -5.16 -7.53 20.44
N LEU A 8 -5.49 -6.76 19.41
CA LEU A 8 -6.88 -6.50 19.02
C LEU A 8 -7.62 -7.79 18.70
N LEU A 9 -7.01 -8.68 17.91
CA LEU A 9 -7.63 -9.98 17.59
C LEU A 9 -7.82 -10.84 18.85
N ASN A 10 -6.88 -10.79 19.81
CA ASN A 10 -7.03 -11.49 21.08
C ASN A 10 -8.19 -10.90 21.91
N HIS A 11 -8.30 -9.58 21.98
CA HIS A 11 -9.39 -8.90 22.69
C HIS A 11 -10.76 -9.27 22.12
N GLU A 12 -10.86 -9.37 20.79
CA GLU A 12 -12.09 -9.77 20.09
C GLU A 12 -12.31 -11.30 20.07
N ASN A 13 -11.43 -12.10 20.70
CA ASN A 13 -11.46 -13.57 20.66
C ASN A 13 -11.45 -14.17 19.24
N ILE A 14 -10.72 -13.53 18.31
CA ILE A 14 -10.58 -13.98 16.92
C ILE A 14 -9.23 -14.69 16.76
N GLU A 15 -9.28 -16.00 16.50
CA GLU A 15 -8.06 -16.80 16.33
C GLU A 15 -7.39 -16.54 14.97
N LYS A 16 -8.15 -16.57 13.88
CA LYS A 16 -7.64 -16.44 12.51
C LYS A 16 -8.52 -15.52 11.66
N VAL A 17 -7.90 -14.89 10.66
CA VAL A 17 -8.57 -13.94 9.76
C VAL A 17 -8.19 -14.16 8.30
N ASP A 18 -9.08 -13.74 7.40
CA ASP A 18 -8.73 -13.41 6.03
C ASP A 18 -8.24 -11.96 6.00
N ALA A 19 -6.93 -11.78 5.88
CA ALA A 19 -6.31 -10.47 6.01
C ALA A 19 -6.13 -9.77 4.66
N VAL A 20 -6.37 -8.46 4.62
CA VAL A 20 -6.24 -7.64 3.41
C VAL A 20 -5.39 -6.42 3.70
N GLY A 21 -4.27 -6.28 2.98
CA GLY A 21 -3.39 -5.13 2.99
C GLY A 21 -3.48 -4.34 1.68
N HIS A 22 -3.50 -3.01 1.80
CA HIS A 22 -3.40 -2.09 0.66
C HIS A 22 -2.33 -1.04 0.96
N ASP A 23 -1.42 -0.81 0.00
CA ASP A 23 -0.34 0.18 0.13
C ASP A 23 0.48 -0.06 1.43
N PHE A 24 0.62 0.89 2.35
CA PHE A 24 1.27 0.63 3.66
C PHE A 24 0.61 -0.50 4.45
N GLY A 25 -0.69 -0.72 4.29
CA GLY A 25 -1.38 -1.86 4.89
C GLY A 25 -0.80 -3.21 4.46
N SER A 26 -0.26 -3.33 3.24
CA SER A 26 0.46 -4.53 2.80
C SER A 26 1.76 -4.74 3.56
N LEU A 27 2.48 -3.67 3.89
CA LEU A 27 3.71 -3.75 4.68
C LEU A 27 3.41 -4.17 6.12
N PHE A 28 2.32 -3.64 6.70
CA PHE A 28 1.86 -4.06 8.02
C PHE A 28 1.38 -5.51 8.04
N LEU A 29 0.63 -5.92 7.02
CA LEU A 29 0.22 -7.31 6.86
C LEU A 29 1.45 -8.23 6.75
N SER A 30 2.49 -7.80 6.03
CA SER A 30 3.73 -8.57 5.91
C SER A 30 4.39 -8.77 7.29
N GLN A 31 4.51 -7.72 8.10
CA GLN A 31 5.03 -7.85 9.46
C GLN A 31 4.16 -8.74 10.35
N LEU A 32 2.83 -8.62 10.25
CA LEU A 32 1.91 -9.45 11.01
C LEU A 32 2.06 -10.94 10.64
N ILE A 33 2.25 -11.25 9.35
CA ILE A 33 2.55 -12.60 8.87
C ILE A 33 3.88 -13.10 9.44
N ASN A 34 4.92 -12.26 9.42
CA ASN A 34 6.26 -12.65 9.86
C ASN A 34 6.31 -12.96 11.37
N TYR A 35 5.60 -12.17 12.19
CA TYR A 35 5.63 -12.32 13.65
C TYR A 35 4.49 -13.18 14.21
N HIS A 36 3.37 -13.30 13.51
CA HIS A 36 2.18 -14.03 13.97
C HIS A 36 1.62 -14.97 12.87
N PRO A 37 2.43 -15.88 12.31
CA PRO A 37 2.08 -16.66 11.11
C PRO A 37 0.84 -17.56 11.27
N THR A 38 0.45 -17.89 12.50
CA THR A 38 -0.68 -18.78 12.78
C THR A 38 -2.04 -18.09 12.70
N ARG A 39 -2.09 -16.76 12.49
CA ARG A 39 -3.33 -15.95 12.58
C ARG A 39 -4.10 -15.83 11.27
N PHE A 40 -3.79 -16.62 10.25
CA PHE A 40 -4.32 -16.40 8.89
C PHE A 40 -4.99 -17.64 8.28
N HIS A 41 -6.17 -17.41 7.69
CA HIS A 41 -6.77 -18.32 6.70
C HIS A 41 -6.26 -17.99 5.30
N SER A 42 -6.19 -16.71 4.97
CA SER A 42 -5.64 -16.21 3.72
C SER A 42 -5.07 -14.80 3.88
N SER A 43 -4.24 -14.39 2.92
CA SER A 43 -3.65 -13.05 2.88
C SER A 43 -3.82 -12.45 1.49
N THR A 44 -4.34 -11.22 1.42
CA THR A 44 -4.46 -10.44 0.18
C THR A 44 -3.59 -9.19 0.26
N PHE A 45 -2.75 -9.00 -0.74
CA PHE A 45 -1.95 -7.81 -0.95
C PHE A 45 -2.48 -7.02 -2.13
N SER A 46 -2.53 -5.69 -2.02
CA SER A 46 -3.00 -4.80 -3.08
C SER A 46 -2.11 -3.58 -3.19
N ALA A 47 -1.78 -3.19 -4.42
CA ALA A 47 -0.80 -2.15 -4.78
C ALA A 47 0.65 -2.46 -4.42
N VAL A 48 0.91 -2.93 -3.20
CA VAL A 48 2.25 -3.30 -2.70
C VAL A 48 2.24 -4.80 -2.35
N PRO A 49 3.24 -5.61 -2.77
CA PRO A 49 3.31 -7.04 -2.47
C PRO A 49 3.72 -7.29 -1.01
N TYR A 50 3.87 -8.57 -0.66
CA TYR A 50 4.53 -9.00 0.56
C TYR A 50 5.98 -8.52 0.63
N ALA A 51 6.40 -8.11 1.82
CA ALA A 51 7.76 -7.75 2.17
C ALA A 51 8.34 -8.79 3.16
N PRO A 52 9.33 -9.61 2.77
CA PRO A 52 9.95 -10.54 3.69
C PRO A 52 10.70 -9.82 4.82
N PRO A 53 10.97 -10.51 5.95
CA PRO A 53 11.71 -9.96 7.08
C PRO A 53 13.02 -9.29 6.64
N GLY A 54 13.29 -8.09 7.13
CA GLY A 54 14.54 -7.39 6.88
C GLY A 54 14.65 -6.73 5.49
N MET A 55 13.63 -6.81 4.64
CA MET A 55 13.62 -6.12 3.35
C MET A 55 13.67 -4.60 3.54
N ARG A 56 14.59 -3.91 2.84
CA ARG A 56 14.55 -2.45 2.68
C ARG A 56 13.87 -2.09 1.37
N PHE A 57 13.01 -1.08 1.41
CA PHE A 57 12.61 -0.36 0.21
C PHE A 57 13.22 1.04 0.26
N ASP A 58 14.07 1.34 -0.69
CA ASP A 58 14.64 2.68 -0.80
C ASP A 58 13.74 3.51 -1.72
N LEU A 59 12.83 4.27 -1.12
CA LEU A 59 12.12 5.33 -1.84
C LEU A 59 13.08 6.51 -2.02
N TYR A 60 13.58 6.68 -3.25
CA TYR A 60 14.46 7.80 -3.62
C TYR A 60 13.87 9.17 -3.25
N LEU A 61 12.53 9.28 -3.21
CA LEU A 61 11.79 10.48 -2.78
C LEU A 61 12.04 10.88 -1.31
N SER A 62 12.48 9.95 -0.45
CA SER A 62 12.66 10.22 0.98
C SER A 62 13.94 10.97 1.34
N LYS A 63 14.93 11.00 0.43
CA LYS A 63 16.25 11.61 0.71
C LYS A 63 16.33 13.11 0.40
N ASN A 64 15.49 13.63 -0.49
CA ASN A 64 15.69 14.97 -1.06
C ASN A 64 14.63 16.01 -0.75
N GLU A 65 13.47 15.68 -0.17
CA GLU A 65 12.47 16.72 0.14
C GLU A 65 11.89 16.56 1.54
N GLY A 66 12.50 17.26 2.48
CA GLY A 66 11.83 17.76 3.67
C GLY A 66 10.86 18.87 3.29
N SER A 67 9.77 18.55 2.58
CA SER A 67 8.66 19.49 2.43
C SER A 67 7.98 19.62 3.80
N LYS A 68 8.47 20.60 4.56
CA LYS A 68 7.85 21.11 5.79
C LYS A 68 6.44 21.65 5.53
N ASP A 69 6.07 21.82 4.27
CA ASP A 69 4.82 22.39 3.84
C ASP A 69 3.75 21.32 3.64
N SER A 70 2.86 21.21 4.62
CA SER A 70 1.50 20.68 4.45
C SER A 70 0.73 21.37 3.30
N VAL A 71 1.24 22.51 2.80
CA VAL A 71 0.64 23.41 1.81
C VAL A 71 0.38 22.76 0.44
N LYS A 72 0.97 21.59 0.12
CA LYS A 72 0.83 20.96 -1.22
C LYS A 72 0.34 19.52 -1.20
N ALA A 73 -0.25 19.09 -0.08
CA ALA A 73 -0.81 17.76 0.08
C ALA A 73 -1.90 17.44 -0.97
N ASP A 74 -2.66 18.46 -1.39
CA ASP A 74 -3.71 18.29 -2.39
C ASP A 74 -3.15 18.20 -3.82
N SER A 75 -2.07 18.92 -4.11
CA SER A 75 -1.33 18.76 -5.37
C SER A 75 -0.78 17.34 -5.49
N PHE A 76 -0.04 16.88 -4.48
CA PHE A 76 0.46 15.50 -4.42
C PHE A 76 -0.65 14.47 -4.58
N TYR A 77 -1.76 14.64 -3.84
CA TYR A 77 -2.90 13.74 -3.91
C TYR A 77 -3.54 13.73 -5.30
N SER A 78 -3.78 14.90 -5.90
CA SER A 78 -4.39 14.99 -7.24
C SER A 78 -3.54 14.29 -8.30
N LEU A 79 -2.21 14.31 -8.17
CA LEU A 79 -1.30 13.63 -9.09
C LEU A 79 -1.27 12.10 -8.87
N MET A 80 -1.34 11.65 -7.61
CA MET A 80 -1.37 10.22 -7.26
C MET A 80 -2.65 9.51 -7.72
N TYR A 81 -3.79 10.22 -7.66
CA TYR A 81 -5.11 9.70 -7.97
C TYR A 81 -5.70 10.26 -9.27
N GLY A 82 -4.92 11.04 -10.01
CA GLY A 82 -5.31 11.74 -11.23
C GLY A 82 -5.50 10.81 -12.43
N SER A 83 -5.72 11.42 -13.60
CA SER A 83 -5.78 10.68 -14.86
C SER A 83 -4.41 10.14 -15.26
N GLU A 84 -4.39 9.06 -16.06
CA GLU A 84 -3.15 8.52 -16.63
C GLU A 84 -2.25 9.58 -17.21
N GLU A 85 -2.87 10.44 -18.00
CA GLU A 85 -2.21 11.41 -18.82
C GLU A 85 -1.47 12.42 -17.94
N ASP A 86 -2.15 12.90 -16.90
CA ASP A 86 -1.59 13.88 -15.98
C ASP A 86 -0.53 13.23 -15.08
N THR A 87 -0.82 12.07 -14.47
CA THR A 87 0.15 11.35 -13.62
C THR A 87 1.42 10.98 -14.41
N THR A 88 1.30 10.52 -15.65
CA THR A 88 2.46 10.13 -16.46
C THR A 88 3.37 11.32 -16.77
N LYS A 89 2.78 12.48 -17.10
CA LYS A 89 3.53 13.70 -17.43
C LYS A 89 4.11 14.39 -16.19
N ARG A 90 3.37 14.38 -15.07
CA ARG A 90 3.63 15.26 -13.91
C ARG A 90 4.13 14.53 -12.66
N PHE A 91 4.07 13.20 -12.62
CA PHE A 91 4.50 12.41 -11.47
C PHE A 91 5.62 11.43 -11.83
N TYR A 92 5.45 10.59 -12.86
CA TYR A 92 6.38 9.48 -13.12
C TYR A 92 7.73 9.90 -13.70
N ALA A 93 7.77 10.95 -14.54
CA ALA A 93 9.02 11.40 -15.12
C ALA A 93 9.97 11.96 -14.05
N LEU A 94 11.27 11.65 -14.17
CA LEU A 94 12.28 12.10 -13.21
C LEU A 94 12.25 13.63 -13.10
N GLY A 95 12.10 14.14 -11.87
CA GLY A 95 12.00 15.58 -11.59
C GLY A 95 10.63 16.21 -11.84
N ALA A 96 9.68 15.51 -12.46
CA ALA A 96 8.35 16.05 -12.76
C ALA A 96 7.50 16.27 -11.50
N LEU A 97 7.59 15.37 -10.51
CA LEU A 97 6.88 15.54 -9.25
C LEU A 97 7.31 16.82 -8.50
N PRO A 98 8.61 17.05 -8.22
CA PRO A 98 9.07 18.32 -7.63
C PRO A 98 8.62 19.57 -8.41
N ALA A 99 8.69 19.54 -9.75
CA ALA A 99 8.24 20.65 -10.58
C ALA A 99 6.74 20.92 -10.45
N SER A 100 5.92 19.87 -10.50
CA SER A 100 4.46 19.96 -10.39
C SER A 100 4.01 20.38 -8.99
N LEU A 101 4.70 19.91 -7.96
CA LEU A 101 4.52 20.42 -6.60
C LEU A 101 4.90 21.89 -6.54
N LYS A 102 6.01 22.33 -7.14
CA LYS A 102 6.38 23.76 -7.16
C LYS A 102 5.28 24.63 -7.75
N GLU A 103 4.66 24.20 -8.84
CA GLU A 103 3.51 24.83 -9.50
C GLU A 103 2.20 24.82 -8.68
N ASN A 104 2.12 23.95 -7.65
CA ASN A 104 0.88 23.65 -6.93
C ASN A 104 -0.25 23.18 -7.87
N HIS A 105 0.12 22.41 -8.89
CA HIS A 105 -0.82 21.89 -9.88
C HIS A 105 -1.82 20.94 -9.23
N ILE A 106 -3.12 21.13 -9.53
CA ILE A 106 -4.20 20.25 -9.10
C ILE A 106 -4.83 19.60 -10.33
N ALA A 107 -4.66 18.28 -10.45
CA ALA A 107 -5.31 17.50 -11.50
C ALA A 107 -6.84 17.48 -11.30
N PRO A 108 -7.65 17.43 -12.37
CA PRO A 108 -9.08 17.16 -12.25
C PRO A 108 -9.33 15.86 -11.48
N PRO A 109 -10.26 15.84 -10.51
CA PRO A 109 -10.54 14.64 -9.74
C PRO A 109 -11.10 13.56 -10.67
N PRO A 110 -10.76 12.29 -10.43
CA PRO A 110 -11.30 11.21 -11.23
C PRO A 110 -12.81 11.04 -10.99
N THR A 111 -13.52 10.51 -11.98
CA THR A 111 -15.00 10.41 -11.97
C THR A 111 -15.60 9.57 -10.84
N TRP A 112 -14.79 8.71 -10.20
CA TRP A 112 -15.21 7.90 -9.04
C TRP A 112 -15.05 8.64 -7.70
N GLN A 113 -14.34 9.77 -7.68
CA GLN A 113 -14.15 10.57 -6.49
C GLN A 113 -15.29 11.59 -6.39
N ILE A 114 -16.24 11.31 -5.50
CA ILE A 114 -17.32 12.26 -5.20
C ILE A 114 -16.81 13.37 -4.26
N PRO A 115 -17.41 14.57 -4.29
CA PRO A 115 -17.00 15.69 -3.44
C PRO A 115 -16.94 15.35 -1.94
N LEU A 116 -17.87 14.51 -1.47
CA LEU A 116 -17.89 14.04 -0.08
C LEU A 116 -16.63 13.27 0.33
N HIS A 117 -16.03 12.49 -0.59
CA HIS A 117 -14.77 11.79 -0.30
C HIS A 117 -13.61 12.78 -0.14
N VAL A 118 -13.59 13.83 -0.96
CA VAL A 118 -12.58 14.90 -0.88
C VAL A 118 -12.72 15.64 0.45
N SER A 119 -13.93 16.09 0.80
CA SER A 119 -14.17 16.84 2.02
C SER A 119 -13.85 16.05 3.28
N ASN A 120 -14.27 14.78 3.35
CA ASN A 120 -13.97 13.91 4.49
C ASN A 120 -12.47 13.69 4.65
N ARG A 121 -11.75 13.46 3.55
CA ARG A 121 -10.29 13.34 3.59
C ARG A 121 -9.66 14.62 4.12
N SER A 122 -10.01 15.77 3.57
CA SER A 122 -9.44 17.06 3.98
C SER A 122 -9.73 17.36 5.45
N GLN A 123 -10.90 16.96 5.97
CA GLN A 123 -11.25 17.08 7.39
C GLN A 123 -10.42 16.14 8.28
N ILE A 124 -10.28 14.86 7.89
CA ILE A 124 -9.46 13.89 8.63
C ILE A 124 -7.99 14.31 8.65
N PHE A 125 -7.53 14.90 7.55
CA PHE A 125 -6.12 15.21 7.33
C PHE A 125 -5.78 16.72 7.44
N SER A 126 -6.51 17.49 8.24
CA SER A 126 -6.16 18.90 8.49
C SER A 126 -4.92 19.06 9.40
N ASP A 127 -4.17 20.15 9.20
CA ASP A 127 -3.04 20.62 10.01
C ASP A 127 -1.93 19.59 10.31
N SER A 128 -1.98 18.98 11.51
CA SER A 128 -0.93 18.15 12.11
C SER A 128 -1.20 16.64 12.03
N SER A 129 -2.37 16.26 11.52
CA SER A 129 -2.83 14.88 11.33
C SER A 129 -1.87 14.00 10.52
N PHE A 130 -1.09 14.59 9.59
CA PHE A 130 -0.07 13.87 8.83
C PHE A 130 1.17 13.47 9.66
N ARG A 131 1.34 13.96 10.89
CA ARG A 131 2.51 13.61 11.72
C ARG A 131 2.59 12.10 11.99
N GLY A 132 1.46 11.48 12.36
CA GLY A 132 1.39 10.04 12.60
C GLY A 132 1.70 9.23 11.34
N PRO A 133 0.94 9.40 10.24
CA PRO A 133 1.17 8.68 8.99
C PRO A 133 2.60 8.85 8.42
N ARG A 134 3.17 10.07 8.46
CA ARG A 134 4.53 10.32 7.94
C ARG A 134 5.63 9.68 8.78
N ASN A 135 5.38 9.39 10.06
CA ASN A 135 6.36 8.65 10.86
C ASN A 135 6.64 7.26 10.28
N TRP A 136 5.71 6.63 9.56
CA TRP A 136 5.96 5.33 8.92
C TRP A 136 7.05 5.41 7.84
N TYR A 137 6.99 6.44 6.98
CA TYR A 137 8.03 6.69 5.99
C TYR A 137 9.38 6.96 6.68
N ARG A 138 9.37 7.81 7.72
CA ARG A 138 10.58 8.14 8.49
C ARG A 138 11.20 6.90 9.13
N CYS A 139 10.40 6.08 9.80
CA CYS A 139 10.85 4.89 10.50
C CYS A 139 11.32 3.82 9.52
N ARG A 140 10.50 3.43 8.54
CA ARG A 140 10.76 2.27 7.68
C ARG A 140 11.75 2.54 6.57
N TYR A 141 11.70 3.72 5.94
CA TYR A 141 12.55 4.05 4.80
C TYR A 141 13.74 4.95 5.17
N GLY A 142 13.51 5.93 6.03
CA GLY A 142 14.58 6.83 6.50
C GLY A 142 15.55 6.10 7.44
N GLN A 143 15.05 5.67 8.60
CA GLN A 143 15.87 5.13 9.69
C GLN A 143 16.05 3.61 9.62
N GLY A 144 15.22 2.90 8.85
CA GLY A 144 15.23 1.44 8.82
C GLY A 144 14.86 0.79 10.16
N LEU A 145 14.05 1.48 10.98
CA LEU A 145 13.62 0.97 12.28
C LEU A 145 12.85 -0.35 12.10
N GLY A 146 13.21 -1.33 12.93
CA GLY A 146 12.66 -2.69 12.89
C GLY A 146 13.35 -3.62 11.89
N ILE A 147 14.10 -3.11 10.89
CA ILE A 147 14.70 -3.93 9.84
C ILE A 147 15.84 -4.81 10.39
N GLU A 148 16.77 -4.21 11.14
CA GLU A 148 17.88 -4.97 11.71
C GLU A 148 17.38 -5.98 12.74
N LYS A 149 16.38 -5.60 13.54
CA LYS A 149 15.69 -6.53 14.43
C LYS A 149 15.03 -7.69 13.68
N GLU A 150 14.31 -7.43 12.59
CA GLU A 150 13.70 -8.48 11.76
C GLU A 150 14.76 -9.47 11.22
N LYS A 151 15.97 -8.99 10.90
CA LYS A 151 17.10 -9.85 10.49
C LYS A 151 17.66 -10.66 11.66
N GLU A 152 17.83 -10.04 12.82
CA GLU A 152 18.31 -10.68 14.05
C GLU A 152 17.35 -11.75 14.55
N ASP A 153 16.05 -11.49 14.45
CA ASP A 153 14.98 -12.38 14.88
C ASP A 153 14.90 -13.66 14.00
N LYS A 154 15.58 -13.69 12.84
CA LYS A 154 15.66 -14.84 11.92
C LYS A 154 14.30 -15.46 11.60
N LEU A 155 13.32 -14.59 11.36
CA LEU A 155 11.94 -14.99 11.08
C LEU A 155 11.85 -15.80 9.78
N ASP A 156 10.91 -16.74 9.74
CA ASP A 156 10.60 -17.50 8.53
C ASP A 156 9.98 -16.54 7.48
N PRO A 157 10.57 -16.39 6.29
CA PRO A 157 10.04 -15.47 5.28
C PRO A 157 8.87 -16.08 4.49
N ARG A 158 8.44 -17.31 4.79
CA ARG A 158 7.34 -17.96 4.06
C ARG A 158 5.99 -17.41 4.48
N ILE A 159 5.12 -17.22 3.49
CA ILE A 159 3.71 -16.93 3.73
C ILE A 159 3.03 -18.26 4.08
N PRO A 160 2.46 -18.42 5.29
CA PRO A 160 1.98 -19.70 5.81
C PRO A 160 0.59 -20.10 5.28
N CYS A 161 -0.06 -19.22 4.52
CA CYS A 161 -1.42 -19.37 4.03
C CYS A 161 -1.51 -19.06 2.54
N ARG A 162 -2.69 -19.29 1.96
CA ARG A 162 -2.98 -18.91 0.58
C ARG A 162 -2.85 -17.40 0.40
N ALA A 163 -2.08 -16.99 -0.61
CA ALA A 163 -1.77 -15.61 -0.89
C ALA A 163 -2.43 -15.14 -2.19
N LEU A 164 -3.02 -13.96 -2.16
CA LEU A 164 -3.50 -13.25 -3.34
C LEU A 164 -2.72 -11.94 -3.47
N PHE A 165 -2.20 -11.66 -4.66
CA PHE A 165 -1.72 -10.32 -5.00
C PHE A 165 -2.60 -9.73 -6.10
N ILE A 166 -3.14 -8.53 -5.84
CA ILE A 166 -3.85 -7.73 -6.83
C ILE A 166 -2.89 -6.68 -7.35
N GLU A 167 -2.25 -7.00 -8.47
CA GLU A 167 -1.37 -6.09 -9.21
C GLU A 167 -2.24 -5.08 -9.96
N GLN A 168 -2.08 -3.81 -9.59
CA GLN A 168 -2.74 -2.68 -10.21
C GLN A 168 -1.77 -2.02 -11.17
N TYR A 169 -2.19 -1.81 -12.42
CA TYR A 169 -1.33 -1.15 -13.40
C TYR A 169 -2.15 -0.29 -14.35
N HIS A 170 -1.47 0.70 -14.91
CA HIS A 170 -2.03 1.56 -15.93
C HIS A 170 -1.80 0.99 -17.33
N LYS A 171 -2.65 1.34 -18.30
CA LYS A 171 -2.55 0.89 -19.70
C LYS A 171 -1.21 1.24 -20.37
N SER A 172 -0.57 2.36 -20.02
CA SER A 172 0.52 2.93 -20.83
C SER A 172 1.94 2.75 -20.30
N VAL A 173 2.25 2.59 -19.01
CA VAL A 173 3.68 2.43 -18.62
C VAL A 173 3.93 1.70 -17.28
N VAL A 174 5.02 0.91 -17.31
CA VAL A 174 5.74 0.17 -16.25
C VAL A 174 4.93 -0.89 -15.50
N ARG A 175 5.05 -2.13 -15.98
CA ARG A 175 4.75 -3.30 -15.15
C ARG A 175 5.94 -3.54 -14.24
N MET A 176 5.71 -3.58 -12.94
CA MET A 176 6.72 -4.06 -12.01
C MET A 176 6.67 -5.59 -11.96
N GLU A 177 6.89 -6.27 -13.09
CA GLU A 177 6.79 -7.73 -13.17
C GLU A 177 7.72 -8.45 -12.17
N SER A 178 8.86 -7.83 -11.83
CA SER A 178 9.76 -8.31 -10.78
C SER A 178 9.10 -8.37 -9.38
N VAL A 179 8.16 -7.47 -9.10
CA VAL A 179 7.44 -7.35 -7.83
C VAL A 179 6.40 -8.46 -7.68
N SER A 180 5.67 -8.78 -8.77
CA SER A 180 4.73 -9.90 -8.77
C SER A 180 5.42 -11.26 -8.65
N LYS A 181 6.54 -11.46 -9.37
CA LYS A 181 7.37 -12.69 -9.27
C LYS A 181 8.00 -12.87 -7.89
N HIS A 182 8.24 -11.78 -7.16
CA HIS A 182 8.78 -11.85 -5.81
C HIS A 182 7.88 -12.63 -4.85
N MET A 183 6.55 -12.55 -5.01
CA MET A 183 5.59 -13.28 -4.18
C MET A 183 5.74 -14.79 -4.27
N GLU A 184 6.06 -15.31 -5.47
CA GLU A 184 6.20 -16.75 -5.74
C GLU A 184 7.36 -17.38 -4.96
N LEU A 185 8.32 -16.56 -4.51
CA LEU A 185 9.44 -17.03 -3.68
C LEU A 185 9.01 -17.39 -2.25
N PHE A 186 7.89 -16.81 -1.77
CA PHE A 186 7.48 -16.91 -0.37
C PHE A 186 6.13 -17.59 -0.16
N ALA A 187 5.23 -17.53 -1.15
CA ALA A 187 3.93 -18.18 -1.10
C ALA A 187 3.89 -19.44 -1.97
N LYS A 188 3.66 -20.60 -1.32
CA LYS A 188 3.46 -21.87 -2.03
C LYS A 188 2.11 -21.92 -2.77
N ASP A 189 1.06 -21.39 -2.14
CA ASP A 189 -0.26 -21.27 -2.74
C ASP A 189 -0.53 -19.80 -3.05
N PHE A 190 -0.20 -19.40 -4.28
CA PHE A 190 -0.21 -18.01 -4.72
C PHE A 190 -1.13 -17.81 -5.92
N LEU A 191 -1.98 -16.79 -5.83
CA LEU A 191 -2.81 -16.31 -6.92
C LEU A 191 -2.46 -14.87 -7.27
N LEU A 192 -2.11 -14.62 -8.53
CA LEU A 192 -1.91 -13.28 -9.06
C LEU A 192 -3.14 -12.83 -9.85
N GLN A 193 -3.64 -11.63 -9.54
CA GLN A 193 -4.70 -10.97 -10.29
C GLN A 193 -4.23 -9.62 -10.81
N ARG A 194 -4.47 -9.39 -12.11
CA ARG A 194 -3.98 -8.21 -12.83
C ARG A 194 -5.13 -7.31 -13.24
N TRP A 195 -5.16 -6.10 -12.68
CA TRP A 195 -6.28 -5.19 -12.83
C TRP A 195 -5.83 -3.89 -13.46
N VAL A 196 -6.27 -3.66 -14.71
CA VAL A 196 -6.07 -2.38 -15.40
C VAL A 196 -6.91 -1.30 -14.72
N LEU A 197 -6.25 -0.28 -14.17
CA LEU A 197 -6.89 0.82 -13.44
C LEU A 197 -6.31 2.16 -13.85
N GLN A 198 -7.10 3.22 -13.66
CA GLN A 198 -6.68 4.57 -14.02
C GLN A 198 -5.85 5.27 -12.91
N ALA A 199 -5.79 4.70 -11.71
CA ALA A 199 -5.14 5.31 -10.55
C ALA A 199 -4.86 4.26 -9.46
N ILE A 200 -3.92 4.55 -8.57
CA ILE A 200 -3.66 3.81 -7.33
C ILE A 200 -4.87 4.02 -6.42
N GLY A 201 -5.84 3.11 -6.36
CA GLY A 201 -7.12 3.38 -5.67
C GLY A 201 -8.21 2.32 -5.84
N CYS A 202 -7.80 1.07 -6.12
CA CYS A 202 -8.65 -0.10 -6.40
C CYS A 202 -9.94 -0.19 -5.59
N THR A 203 -9.83 -0.05 -4.27
CA THR A 203 -10.87 -0.42 -3.32
C THR A 203 -12.14 0.41 -3.52
N LEU A 204 -11.99 1.66 -3.97
CA LEU A 204 -13.09 2.56 -4.24
C LEU A 204 -13.66 2.34 -5.64
N LYS A 205 -12.80 2.16 -6.67
CA LYS A 205 -13.23 2.11 -8.08
C LYS A 205 -13.94 0.80 -8.47
N ARG A 206 -13.59 -0.32 -7.84
CA ARG A 206 -14.14 -1.65 -8.17
C ARG A 206 -14.68 -2.38 -6.95
N ARG A 207 -15.22 -1.64 -5.97
CA ARG A 207 -15.68 -2.19 -4.69
C ARG A 207 -16.53 -3.46 -4.84
N VAL A 208 -17.53 -3.46 -5.72
CA VAL A 208 -18.42 -4.64 -5.90
C VAL A 208 -17.65 -5.84 -6.46
N ARG A 209 -16.87 -5.65 -7.52
CA ARG A 209 -16.06 -6.72 -8.12
C ARG A 209 -15.00 -7.23 -7.15
N LEU A 210 -14.36 -6.34 -6.40
CA LEU A 210 -13.33 -6.66 -5.41
C LEU A 210 -13.90 -7.47 -4.25
N MET A 211 -15.05 -7.03 -3.71
CA MET A 211 -15.72 -7.76 -2.63
C MET A 211 -16.24 -9.12 -3.08
N SER A 212 -16.80 -9.22 -4.29
CA SER A 212 -17.21 -10.51 -4.85
C SER A 212 -16.01 -11.45 -5.03
N PHE A 213 -14.91 -10.94 -5.58
CA PHE A 213 -13.70 -11.71 -5.78
C PHE A 213 -13.06 -12.18 -4.47
N TRP A 214 -12.94 -11.28 -3.47
CA TRP A 214 -12.45 -11.64 -2.15
C TRP A 214 -13.33 -12.70 -1.47
N LYS A 215 -14.65 -12.59 -1.59
CA LYS A 215 -15.55 -13.64 -1.08
C LYS A 215 -15.35 -14.99 -1.77
N SER A 216 -15.03 -15.01 -3.06
CA SER A 216 -14.69 -16.27 -3.75
C SER A 216 -13.37 -16.83 -3.23
N PHE A 217 -12.34 -15.98 -3.21
CA PHE A 217 -11.00 -16.36 -2.77
C PHE A 217 -10.97 -16.88 -1.33
N SER A 218 -11.64 -16.20 -0.40
CA SER A 218 -11.69 -16.62 1.01
C SER A 218 -12.47 -17.92 1.22
N ARG A 219 -13.35 -18.30 0.28
CA ARG A 219 -14.11 -19.56 0.31
C ARG A 219 -13.38 -20.72 -0.41
N GLY A 220 -12.23 -20.46 -1.03
CA GLY A 220 -11.49 -21.47 -1.79
C GLY A 220 -12.10 -21.82 -3.16
N ASN A 221 -12.99 -20.95 -3.69
CA ASN A 221 -13.63 -21.09 -5.01
C ASN A 221 -12.93 -20.28 -6.09
#